data_AF-A0A7W4ECT0-F1
#
_entry.id   AF-A0A7W4ECT0-F1
#
_cell.length_a   1.000
_cell.length_b   1.000
_cell.length_c   1.000
_cell.angle_alpha   90.00
_cell.angle_beta   90.00
_cell.angle_gamma   90.00
#
_symmetry.space_group_name_H-M   'P 1'
#
loop_
_entity.id
_entity.type
_entity.pdbx_description
1 polymer ?
#
loop_
_entity_poly.entity_id
_entity_poly.type
_entity_poly.pdbx_seq_one_letter_code
_entity_poly.pdbx_strand_id
1 'polypeptide(L)'
;MTKKEFMLQVIAFLPDWKMGWGLKPLIENNQLEPDVFEKLYQIFRENVHSTYSQYEKLQFKERLLNSEALKLQERAQNESDQVDLEAMFETL
;
A
#
# COMPACT_ATOMS: atom_id res chain seq x y z
N MET A 1 -0.06 -12.45 -19.64
CA MET A 1 1.08 -11.55 -19.46
C MET A 1 2.36 -12.35 -19.45
N THR A 2 3.34 -11.97 -20.26
CA THR A 2 4.67 -12.60 -20.34
C THR A 2 5.58 -12.12 -19.19
N LYS A 3 6.68 -12.84 -18.93
CA LYS A 3 7.68 -12.43 -17.93
C LYS A 3 8.30 -11.07 -18.23
N LYS A 4 8.49 -10.77 -19.53
CA LYS A 4 8.97 -9.48 -20.01
C LYS A 4 7.98 -8.35 -19.69
N GLU A 5 6.73 -8.52 -20.08
CA GLU A 5 5.66 -7.55 -19.80
C GLU A 5 5.48 -7.33 -18.29
N PHE A 6 5.53 -8.40 -17.49
CA PHE A 6 5.52 -8.31 -16.03
C PHE A 6 6.62 -7.38 -15.53
N MET A 7 7.88 -7.64 -15.91
CA MET A 7 9.01 -6.86 -15.43
C MET A 7 8.90 -5.37 -15.82
N LEU A 8 8.46 -5.08 -17.04
CA LEU A 8 8.25 -3.70 -17.49
C LEU A 8 7.14 -2.99 -16.71
N GLN A 9 6.06 -3.69 -16.38
CA GLN A 9 5.01 -3.13 -15.52
C GLN A 9 5.50 -2.87 -14.11
N VAL A 10 6.31 -3.75 -13.53
CA VAL A 10 6.91 -3.55 -12.20
C VAL A 10 7.82 -2.33 -12.18
N ILE A 11 8.64 -2.12 -13.21
CA ILE A 11 9.47 -0.90 -13.33
C ILE A 11 8.62 0.35 -13.38
N ALA A 12 7.50 0.32 -14.11
CA ALA A 12 6.57 1.44 -14.19
C ALA A 12 5.85 1.69 -12.84
N PHE A 13 5.56 0.63 -12.10
CA PHE A 13 4.89 0.68 -10.80
C PHE A 13 5.81 1.11 -9.66
N LEU A 14 7.12 0.87 -9.77
CA LEU A 14 8.15 1.23 -8.78
C LEU A 14 9.05 2.36 -9.31
N PRO A 15 8.57 3.61 -9.38
CA PRO A 15 9.31 4.72 -9.97
C PRO A 15 10.64 5.00 -9.27
N ASP A 16 10.75 4.70 -7.98
CA ASP A 16 11.99 4.92 -7.20
C ASP A 16 13.01 3.79 -7.35
N TRP A 17 12.68 2.70 -8.05
CA TRP A 17 13.58 1.58 -8.23
C TRP A 17 14.60 1.82 -9.34
N LYS A 18 15.66 2.57 -9.00
CA LYS A 18 16.75 2.95 -9.91
C LYS A 18 17.38 1.77 -10.67
N MET A 19 17.46 0.60 -10.05
CA MET A 19 17.97 -0.61 -10.70
C MET A 19 17.04 -1.07 -11.83
N GLY A 20 15.72 -1.01 -11.63
CA GLY A 20 14.73 -1.33 -12.65
C GLY A 20 14.84 -0.45 -13.91
N TRP A 21 15.20 0.82 -13.75
CA TRP A 21 15.37 1.75 -14.86
C TRP A 21 16.57 1.40 -15.74
N GLY A 22 17.70 1.01 -15.13
CA GLY A 22 18.88 0.56 -15.87
C GLY A 22 18.66 -0.77 -16.60
N LEU A 23 17.77 -1.63 -16.07
CA LEU A 23 17.44 -2.92 -16.67
C LEU A 23 16.38 -2.83 -17.77
N LYS A 24 15.53 -1.80 -17.75
CA LYS A 24 14.46 -1.59 -18.74
C LYS A 24 14.92 -1.75 -20.21
N PRO A 25 15.95 -1.05 -20.70
CA PRO A 25 16.38 -1.20 -22.09
C PRO A 25 16.91 -2.60 -22.41
N LEU A 26 17.55 -3.27 -21.45
CA LEU A 26 18.06 -4.64 -21.63
C LEU A 26 16.92 -5.65 -21.76
N ILE A 27 15.85 -5.46 -20.99
CA ILE A 27 14.62 -6.27 -21.02
C ILE A 27 13.84 -5.99 -22.31
N GLU A 28 13.68 -4.72 -22.72
CA GLU A 28 12.97 -4.32 -23.94
C GLU A 28 13.63 -4.88 -25.21
N ASN A 29 14.96 -4.88 -25.26
CA ASN A 29 15.72 -5.33 -26.43
C ASN A 29 16.10 -6.82 -26.40
N ASN A 30 15.63 -7.59 -25.42
CA ASN A 30 15.97 -9.01 -25.23
C ASN A 30 17.50 -9.25 -25.19
N GLN A 31 18.24 -8.33 -24.57
CA GLN A 31 19.72 -8.36 -24.49
C GLN A 31 20.23 -9.11 -23.25
N LEU A 32 19.36 -9.88 -22.61
CA LEU A 32 19.69 -10.65 -21.42
C LEU A 32 19.81 -12.12 -21.79
N GLU A 33 20.90 -12.75 -21.35
CA GLU A 33 21.05 -14.19 -21.41
C GLU A 33 19.86 -14.89 -20.72
N PRO A 34 19.35 -16.02 -21.23
CA PRO A 34 18.16 -16.68 -20.68
C PRO A 34 18.20 -16.94 -19.17
N ASP A 35 19.35 -17.39 -18.65
CA ASP A 35 19.52 -17.65 -17.22
C ASP A 35 19.52 -16.37 -16.38
N VAL A 36 20.05 -15.27 -16.92
CA VAL A 36 20.06 -13.95 -16.27
C VAL A 36 18.66 -13.37 -16.27
N PHE A 37 17.93 -13.51 -17.39
CA PHE A 37 16.55 -13.09 -17.52
C PHE A 37 15.65 -13.80 -16.50
N GLU A 38 15.82 -15.11 -16.30
CA GLU A 38 15.02 -15.87 -15.34
C GLU A 38 15.31 -15.46 -13.89
N LYS A 39 16.58 -15.25 -13.54
CA LYS A 39 16.97 -14.76 -12.21
C LYS A 39 16.41 -13.36 -11.94
N LEU A 40 16.51 -12.47 -12.92
CA LEU A 40 15.91 -11.13 -12.84
C LEU A 40 14.40 -11.22 -12.64
N TYR A 41 13.71 -12.10 -13.36
CA TYR A 41 12.28 -12.30 -13.18
C TYR A 41 11.90 -12.70 -11.74
N GLN A 42 12.68 -13.58 -11.09
CA GLN A 42 12.42 -13.93 -9.68
C GLN A 42 12.64 -12.74 -8.74
N ILE A 43 13.71 -11.98 -8.93
CA ILE A 43 14.00 -10.75 -8.15
C ILE A 43 12.85 -9.76 -8.26
N PHE A 44 12.29 -9.59 -9.46
CA PHE A 44 11.14 -8.71 -9.67
C PHE A 44 9.90 -9.21 -8.93
N ARG A 45 9.62 -10.51 -8.92
CA ARG A 45 8.49 -11.08 -8.16
C ARG A 45 8.62 -10.86 -6.66
N GLU A 46 9.81 -11.10 -6.11
CA GLU A 46 10.08 -10.93 -4.68
C GLU A 46 9.95 -9.46 -4.25
N ASN A 47 10.48 -8.53 -5.05
CA ASN A 47 10.39 -7.10 -4.76
C ASN A 47 8.95 -6.61 -4.77
N VAL A 48 8.15 -7.00 -5.77
CA VAL A 48 6.73 -6.62 -5.82
C VAL A 48 5.97 -7.15 -4.61
N HIS A 49 6.21 -8.41 -4.23
CA HIS A 49 5.52 -9.01 -3.08
C HIS A 49 5.88 -8.27 -1.78
N SER A 50 7.17 -7.92 -1.60
CA SER A 50 7.64 -7.14 -0.46
C SER A 50 7.02 -5.74 -0.43
N THR A 51 7.07 -5.01 -1.55
CA THR A 51 6.52 -3.65 -1.63
C THR A 51 5.01 -3.63 -1.47
N TYR A 52 4.29 -4.57 -2.07
CA TYR A 52 2.83 -4.68 -1.94
C TYR A 52 2.44 -5.00 -0.49
N SER A 53 3.13 -5.95 0.15
CA SER A 53 2.88 -6.27 1.57
C SER A 53 3.17 -5.09 2.50
N GLN A 54 4.21 -4.29 2.22
CA GLN A 54 4.49 -3.07 2.98
C GLN A 54 3.42 -2.00 2.76
N TYR A 55 2.97 -1.79 1.53
CA TYR A 55 1.91 -0.86 1.20
C TYR A 55 0.57 -1.25 1.85
N GLU A 56 0.19 -2.54 1.78
CA GLU A 56 -1.00 -3.05 2.46
C GLU A 56 -0.92 -2.88 3.98
N LYS A 57 0.25 -3.12 4.59
CA LYS A 57 0.46 -2.88 6.03
C LYS A 57 0.32 -1.41 6.39
N LEU A 58 0.84 -0.50 5.57
CA LEU A 58 0.67 0.94 5.77
C LEU A 58 -0.80 1.35 5.65
N GLN A 59 -1.49 0.91 4.60
CA GLN A 59 -2.92 1.15 4.39
C GLN A 59 -3.80 0.53 5.50
N PHE A 60 -3.41 -0.62 6.04
CA PHE A 60 -4.09 -1.24 7.17
C PHE A 60 -3.89 -0.42 8.45
N LYS A 61 -2.66 0.06 8.71
CA LYS A 61 -2.35 0.91 9.86
C LYS A 61 -3.09 2.24 9.80
N GLU A 62 -3.15 2.89 8.63
CA GLU A 62 -3.92 4.12 8.43
C GLU A 62 -5.42 3.90 8.67
N ARG A 63 -5.99 2.80 8.15
CA ARG A 63 -7.39 2.43 8.41
C ARG A 63 -7.65 2.15 9.89
N LEU A 64 -6.73 1.48 10.59
CA LEU A 64 -6.84 1.22 12.02
C LEU A 64 -6.88 2.53 12.81
N LEU A 65 -5.91 3.44 12.56
CA LEU A 65 -5.82 4.75 13.22
C LEU A 65 -7.07 5.61 12.95
N ASN A 66 -7.56 5.64 11.72
CA ASN A 66 -8.79 6.37 11.39
C ASN A 66 -10.02 5.76 12.08
N SER A 67 -10.09 4.42 12.21
CA SER A 67 -11.19 3.76 12.93
C SER A 67 -11.14 4.01 14.43
N GLU A 68 -9.95 4.10 15.03
CA GLU A 68 -9.80 4.47 16.43
C GLU A 68 -10.13 5.94 16.66
N ALA A 69 -9.74 6.83 15.75
CA ALA A 69 -10.10 8.25 15.77
C ALA A 69 -11.62 8.45 15.67
N LEU A 70 -12.31 7.72 14.79
CA LEU A 70 -13.77 7.73 14.68
C LEU A 70 -14.45 7.25 15.96
N LYS A 71 -13.97 6.17 16.59
CA LYS A 71 -14.52 5.68 17.87
C LYS A 71 -14.34 6.68 19.02
N LEU A 72 -13.22 7.40 19.04
CA LEU A 72 -12.97 8.45 20.03
C LEU A 72 -13.89 9.65 19.81
N GLN A 73 -14.12 10.03 18.56
CA GLN A 73 -15.09 11.06 18.18
C GLN A 73 -16.50 10.65 18.58
N GLU A 74 -16.93 9.42 18.28
CA GLU A 74 -18.24 8.89 18.66
C GLU A 74 -18.44 8.84 20.19
N ARG A 75 -17.39 8.53 20.96
CA ARG A 75 -17.47 8.63 22.44
C ARG A 75 -17.61 10.07 22.92
N ALA A 76 -16.80 10.99 22.39
CA ALA A 76 -16.89 12.41 22.76
C ALA A 76 -18.26 13.01 22.37
N GLN A 77 -18.83 12.57 21.25
CA GLN A 77 -20.15 13.01 20.79
C GLN A 77 -21.28 12.41 21.64
N ASN A 78 -21.18 11.14 22.03
CA ASN A 78 -22.14 10.54 22.96
C ASN A 78 -22.05 11.13 24.38
N GLU A 79 -20.86 11.50 24.88
CA GLU A 79 -20.72 12.18 26.18
C GLU A 79 -21.30 13.60 26.16
N SER A 80 -21.16 14.32 25.03
CA SER A 80 -21.80 15.63 24.80
C SER A 80 -23.33 15.54 24.80
N ASP A 81 -23.89 14.58 24.07
CA ASP A 81 -25.35 14.43 23.94
C ASP A 81 -26.01 13.89 25.22
N GLN A 82 -25.26 13.15 26.06
CA GLN A 82 -25.74 12.65 27.35
C GLN A 82 -25.86 13.77 28.40
N VAL A 83 -24.96 14.76 28.38
CA VAL A 83 -25.02 15.95 29.24
C VAL A 83 -26.21 16.86 28.88
N ASP A 84 -26.55 16.95 27.60
CA ASP A 84 -27.69 17.76 27.12
C ASP A 84 -29.04 17.15 27.54
N LEU A 85 -29.17 15.81 27.49
CA LEU A 85 -30.36 15.10 27.96
C LEU A 85 -30.55 15.18 29.49
N GLU A 86 -29.48 15.06 30.28
CA GLU A 86 -29.53 15.13 31.74
C GLU A 86 -29.96 16.54 32.21
N ALA A 87 -29.46 17.60 31.56
CA ALA A 87 -29.85 18.98 31.83
C ALA A 87 -31.33 19.27 31.48
N MET A 88 -31.87 18.63 30.43
CA MET A 88 -33.29 18.74 30.09
C MET A 88 -34.20 18.05 31.13
N PHE A 89 -33.73 17.02 31.83
CA PHE A 89 -34.50 16.32 32.87
C PHE A 89 -34.45 17.02 34.24
N GLU A 90 -33.40 17.76 34.59
CA GLU A 90 -33.35 18.56 35.84
C GLU A 90 -34.19 19.84 35.79
N THR A 91 -34.74 20.20 34.64
CA THR A 91 -35.58 21.41 34.45
C THR A 91 -37.10 21.12 34.56
N LEU A 92 -37.50 19.89 34.95
CA LEU A 92 -38.88 19.47 35.23
C LEU A 92 -39.12 19.30 36.73
#